data_AF-A0A954FXZ7-F1
#
_entry.id   AF-A0A954FXZ7-F1
#
_cell.length_a   1.000
_cell.length_b   1.000
_cell.length_c   1.000
_cell.angle_alpha   90.00
_cell.angle_beta   90.00
_cell.angle_gamma   90.00
#
_symmetry.space_group_name_H-M   'P 1'
#
loop_
_entity.id
_entity.type
_entity.pdbx_description
1 polymer ?
#
loop_
_entity_poly.entity_id
_entity_poly.type
_entity_poly.pdbx_seq_one_letter_code
_entity_poly.pdbx_strand_id
1 'polypeptide(L)'
;MTSQVKESRLDNQRIRRRPSRIIVGSLCLGFIVVGLLWGKSAWISFCQWQAERNLQSRDAEVAMSWISKAYEADSQNAETLLILARAHRRAHEVEPAVEYLKTLLKLAGPSEALHREQWLVEAHVGDLTNLEQHLADMLIDPQGNAQDICETFVNSCILNYRFHDALRILEVWQADFPNDPL
;
A
#
# COMPACT_ATOMS: atom_id res chain seq x y z
N MET A 1 55.50 -63.93 -10.35
CA MET A 1 54.42 -63.52 -9.42
C MET A 1 54.85 -62.26 -8.68
N THR A 2 54.72 -61.05 -9.26
CA THR A 2 54.92 -59.77 -8.53
C THR A 2 54.50 -58.51 -9.30
N SER A 3 54.07 -58.58 -10.57
CA SER A 3 53.82 -57.36 -11.36
C SER A 3 52.35 -56.92 -11.45
N GLN A 4 51.37 -57.80 -11.23
CA GLN A 4 49.94 -57.44 -11.38
C GLN A 4 49.27 -56.92 -10.08
N VAL A 5 49.91 -57.06 -8.91
CA VAL A 5 49.32 -56.63 -7.63
C VAL A 5 49.59 -55.12 -7.37
N LYS A 6 50.44 -54.48 -8.16
CA LYS A 6 50.86 -53.08 -7.93
C LYS A 6 50.06 -52.05 -8.72
N GLU A 7 49.45 -52.44 -9.84
CA GLU A 7 48.63 -51.53 -10.66
C GLU A 7 47.22 -51.30 -10.07
N SER A 8 46.66 -52.26 -9.31
CA SER A 8 45.31 -52.13 -8.76
C SER A 8 45.19 -51.19 -7.55
N ARG A 9 46.29 -50.55 -7.10
CA ARG A 9 46.30 -49.69 -5.90
C ARG A 9 46.40 -48.19 -6.18
N LEU A 10 46.56 -47.78 -7.44
CA LEU A 10 46.73 -46.36 -7.78
C LEU A 10 45.49 -45.68 -8.39
N ASP A 11 44.41 -46.40 -8.63
CA ASP A 11 43.22 -45.83 -9.27
C ASP A 11 42.08 -45.46 -8.30
N ASN A 12 42.28 -45.63 -6.99
CA ASN A 12 41.25 -45.33 -5.98
C ASN A 12 41.46 -44.00 -5.23
N GLN A 13 42.27 -43.09 -5.80
CA GLN A 13 42.54 -41.78 -5.21
C GLN A 13 42.37 -40.68 -6.25
N ARG A 14 41.14 -40.18 -6.42
CA ARG A 14 40.81 -38.77 -6.71
C ARG A 14 39.31 -38.55 -6.99
N ILE A 15 38.43 -39.04 -6.12
CA ILE A 15 37.15 -38.34 -5.95
C ILE A 15 37.45 -37.13 -5.06
N ARG A 16 38.03 -36.09 -5.66
CA ARG A 16 38.33 -34.81 -5.01
C ARG A 16 37.00 -34.11 -4.76
N ARG A 17 36.24 -34.57 -3.76
CA ARG A 17 35.03 -33.89 -3.27
C ARG A 17 35.44 -32.54 -2.69
N ARG A 18 35.42 -31.50 -3.52
CA ARG A 18 35.31 -30.11 -3.06
C ARG A 18 34.01 -29.44 -3.54
N PRO A 19 32.82 -29.94 -3.19
CA PRO A 19 31.59 -29.16 -3.35
C PRO A 19 31.29 -28.27 -2.13
N SER A 20 31.93 -28.49 -0.97
CA SER A 20 31.57 -27.79 0.29
C SER A 20 31.71 -26.26 0.22
N ARG A 21 32.76 -25.71 -0.39
CA ARG A 21 32.93 -24.25 -0.49
C ARG A 21 31.94 -23.59 -1.46
N ILE A 22 31.56 -24.30 -2.52
CA ILE A 22 30.57 -23.81 -3.49
C ILE A 22 29.18 -23.85 -2.85
N ILE A 23 28.83 -24.94 -2.17
CA ILE A 23 27.56 -25.09 -1.45
C ILE A 23 27.44 -24.02 -0.34
N VAL A 24 28.49 -23.81 0.46
CA VAL A 24 28.52 -22.77 1.51
C VAL A 24 28.43 -21.38 0.89
N GLY A 25 29.15 -21.11 -0.20
CA GLY A 25 29.07 -19.83 -0.92
C GLY A 25 27.68 -19.55 -1.48
N SER A 26 27.03 -20.55 -2.09
CA SER A 26 25.66 -20.45 -2.58
C SER A 26 24.64 -20.26 -1.45
N LEU A 27 24.83 -20.92 -0.31
CA LEU A 27 24.00 -20.73 0.89
C LEU A 27 24.14 -19.32 1.45
N CYS A 28 25.37 -18.82 1.62
CA CYS A 28 25.62 -17.46 2.09
C CYS A 28 25.04 -16.42 1.13
N LEU A 29 25.22 -16.60 -0.18
CA LEU A 29 24.63 -15.72 -1.19
C LEU A 29 23.09 -15.75 -1.13
N GLY A 30 22.50 -16.93 -0.97
CA GLY A 30 21.06 -17.10 -0.77
C GLY A 30 20.54 -16.34 0.45
N PHE A 31 21.21 -16.46 1.60
CA PHE A 31 20.85 -15.72 2.82
C PHE A 31 20.96 -14.20 2.64
N ILE A 32 21.98 -13.71 1.93
CA ILE A 32 22.14 -12.28 1.66
C ILE A 32 21.00 -11.78 0.77
N VAL A 33 20.67 -12.49 -0.32
CA VAL A 33 19.57 -12.11 -1.22
C VAL A 33 18.24 -12.13 -0.49
N VAL A 34 17.96 -13.16 0.30
CA VAL A 34 16.76 -13.23 1.14
C VAL A 34 16.74 -12.07 2.13
N GLY A 35 17.83 -11.78 2.83
CA GLY A 35 17.90 -10.66 3.76
C GLY A 35 17.62 -9.30 3.10
N LEU A 36 18.14 -9.08 1.89
CA LEU A 36 17.89 -7.86 1.12
C LEU A 36 16.43 -7.73 0.65
N LEU A 37 15.82 -8.81 0.18
CA LEU A 37 14.42 -8.81 -0.25
C LEU A 37 13.47 -8.57 0.93
N TRP A 38 13.73 -9.23 2.07
CA TRP A 38 12.93 -9.04 3.29
C TRP A 38 13.11 -7.63 3.86
N GLY A 39 14.34 -7.10 3.86
CA GLY A 39 14.61 -5.73 4.28
C GLY A 39 13.87 -4.70 3.42
N LYS A 40 13.85 -4.89 2.10
CA LYS A 40 13.09 -4.03 1.18
C LYS A 40 11.59 -4.09 1.45
N SER A 41 11.02 -5.28 1.54
CA SER A 41 9.57 -5.45 1.79
C SER A 41 9.16 -4.86 3.14
N ALA A 42 9.94 -5.10 4.19
CA ALA A 42 9.67 -4.55 5.51
C ALA A 42 9.75 -3.01 5.53
N TRP A 43 10.69 -2.43 4.79
CA TRP A 43 10.80 -0.98 4.64
C TRP A 43 9.58 -0.37 3.93
N ILE A 44 9.12 -0.99 2.84
CA ILE A 44 7.91 -0.57 2.13
C ILE A 44 6.70 -0.58 3.07
N SER A 45 6.47 -1.70 3.76
CA SER A 45 5.35 -1.83 4.70
C SER A 45 5.42 -0.84 5.85
N PHE A 46 6.62 -0.53 6.35
CA PHE A 46 6.80 0.49 7.38
C PHE A 46 6.43 1.89 6.87
N CYS A 47 6.89 2.25 5.67
CA CYS A 47 6.55 3.53 5.04
C CYS A 47 5.05 3.65 4.74
N GLN A 48 4.41 2.56 4.27
CA GLN A 48 2.96 2.50 4.04
C GLN A 48 2.18 2.73 5.33
N TRP A 49 2.49 1.97 6.39
CA TRP A 49 1.87 2.11 7.70
C TRP A 49 2.01 3.53 8.26
N GLN A 50 3.19 4.12 8.15
CA GLN A 50 3.44 5.46 8.63
C GLN A 50 2.68 6.51 7.81
N ALA A 51 2.56 6.34 6.50
CA ALA A 51 1.74 7.20 5.66
C ALA A 51 0.26 7.13 6.05
N GLU A 52 -0.31 5.93 6.18
CA GLU A 52 -1.70 5.75 6.60
C GLU A 52 -2.00 6.35 7.97
N ARG A 53 -1.09 6.20 8.93
CA ARG A 53 -1.21 6.82 10.25
C ARG A 53 -1.26 8.35 10.17
N ASN A 54 -0.47 8.97 9.30
CA ASN A 54 -0.50 10.42 9.10
C ASN A 54 -1.78 10.85 8.35
N LEU A 55 -2.26 10.05 7.39
CA LEU A 55 -3.58 10.28 6.77
C LEU A 55 -4.71 10.20 7.79
N GLN A 56 -4.67 9.29 8.76
CA GLN A 56 -5.65 9.25 9.86
C GLN A 56 -5.57 10.50 10.74
N SER A 57 -4.38 11.07 10.90
CA SER A 57 -4.13 12.27 11.71
C SER A 57 -4.35 13.58 10.94
N ARG A 58 -4.93 13.52 9.74
CA ARG A 58 -5.12 14.63 8.79
C ARG A 58 -3.85 15.33 8.29
N ASP A 59 -2.68 14.71 8.44
CA ASP A 59 -1.40 15.27 7.97
C ASP A 59 -1.02 14.68 6.60
N ALA A 60 -1.64 15.23 5.54
CA ALA A 60 -1.44 14.75 4.18
C ALA A 60 -0.01 14.98 3.67
N GLU A 61 0.63 16.09 4.05
CA GLU A 61 1.98 16.43 3.63
C GLU A 61 3.01 15.44 4.20
N VAL A 62 2.92 15.13 5.50
CA VAL A 62 3.79 14.11 6.11
C VAL A 62 3.49 12.72 5.56
N ALA A 63 2.21 12.40 5.29
CA ALA A 63 1.86 11.14 4.64
C ALA A 63 2.50 11.00 3.25
N MET A 64 2.47 12.06 2.43
CA MET A 64 3.12 12.11 1.12
C MET A 64 4.63 11.86 1.23
N SER A 65 5.30 12.48 2.21
CA SER A 65 6.74 12.27 2.44
C SER A 65 7.09 10.81 2.75
N TRP A 66 6.26 10.13 3.53
CA TRP A 66 6.47 8.72 3.86
C TRP A 66 6.17 7.79 2.69
N ILE A 67 5.03 7.97 2.02
CA ILE A 67 4.64 7.06 0.94
C ILE A 67 5.53 7.20 -0.29
N SER A 68 6.11 8.38 -0.54
CA SER A 68 7.08 8.58 -1.62
C SER A 68 8.31 7.67 -1.46
N LYS A 69 8.76 7.41 -0.23
CA LYS A 69 9.87 6.48 0.03
C LYS A 69 9.50 5.03 -0.30
N ALA A 70 8.25 4.63 -0.04
CA ALA A 70 7.75 3.31 -0.44
C ALA A 70 7.71 3.19 -1.97
N TYR A 71 7.27 4.26 -2.65
CA TYR A 71 7.18 4.32 -4.10
C TYR A 71 8.55 4.30 -4.80
N GLU A 72 9.54 5.02 -4.25
CA GLU A 72 10.93 4.94 -4.73
C GLU A 72 11.51 3.53 -4.60
N ALA A 73 11.15 2.81 -3.54
CA ALA A 73 11.59 1.43 -3.35
C ALA A 73 10.88 0.47 -4.33
N ASP A 74 9.57 0.63 -4.54
CA ASP A 74 8.79 -0.16 -5.49
C ASP A 74 7.59 0.63 -6.04
N SER A 75 7.74 1.15 -7.26
CA SER A 75 6.72 1.94 -7.94
C SER A 75 5.56 1.11 -8.49
N GLN A 76 5.68 -0.23 -8.48
CA GLN A 76 4.66 -1.17 -8.92
C GLN A 76 4.01 -1.90 -7.74
N ASN A 77 4.15 -1.38 -6.51
CA ASN A 77 3.42 -1.90 -5.38
C ASN A 77 1.99 -1.35 -5.35
N ALA A 78 0.99 -2.23 -5.48
CA ALA A 78 -0.42 -1.86 -5.57
C ALA A 78 -0.93 -1.08 -4.35
N GLU A 79 -0.52 -1.49 -3.14
CA GLU A 79 -0.89 -0.81 -1.89
C GLU A 79 -0.27 0.58 -1.80
N THR A 80 1.00 0.72 -2.22
CA THR A 80 1.66 2.03 -2.31
C THR A 80 0.93 2.98 -3.25
N LEU A 81 0.49 2.50 -4.42
CA LEU A 81 -0.27 3.32 -5.38
C LEU A 81 -1.62 3.76 -4.81
N LEU A 82 -2.31 2.89 -4.07
CA LEU A 82 -3.57 3.24 -3.41
C LEU A 82 -3.37 4.33 -2.33
N ILE A 83 -2.34 4.18 -1.49
CA ILE A 83 -2.04 5.16 -0.44
C ILE A 83 -1.57 6.50 -1.05
N LEU A 84 -0.84 6.47 -2.16
CA LEU A 84 -0.51 7.69 -2.92
C LEU A 84 -1.77 8.40 -3.40
N ALA A 85 -2.72 7.69 -4.00
CA ALA A 85 -3.99 8.27 -4.44
C ALA A 85 -4.74 8.95 -3.27
N ARG A 86 -4.82 8.27 -2.12
CA ARG A 86 -5.41 8.82 -0.89
C ARG A 86 -4.69 10.07 -0.42
N ALA A 87 -3.37 10.04 -0.37
CA ALA A 87 -2.55 11.16 0.08
C ALA A 87 -2.72 12.39 -0.82
N HIS A 88 -2.70 12.19 -2.13
CA HIS A 88 -2.95 13.26 -3.09
C HIS A 88 -4.37 13.83 -3.00
N ARG A 89 -5.41 12.97 -2.88
CA ARG A 89 -6.80 13.45 -2.66
C ARG A 89 -6.88 14.32 -1.40
N ARG A 90 -6.30 13.85 -0.29
CA ARG A 90 -6.26 14.58 0.98
C ARG A 90 -5.43 15.86 0.95
N ALA A 91 -4.47 15.96 0.03
CA ALA A 91 -3.72 17.18 -0.24
C ALA A 91 -4.45 18.13 -1.21
N HIS A 92 -5.69 17.81 -1.61
CA HIS A 92 -6.46 18.50 -2.65
C HIS A 92 -5.82 18.49 -4.04
N GLU A 93 -4.95 17.51 -4.30
CA GLU A 93 -4.30 17.27 -5.59
C GLU A 93 -5.06 16.15 -6.34
N VAL A 94 -6.20 16.51 -6.94
CA VAL A 94 -7.13 15.54 -7.54
C VAL A 94 -6.52 14.85 -8.77
N GLU A 95 -5.84 15.59 -9.65
CA GLU A 95 -5.29 15.02 -10.89
C GLU A 95 -4.23 13.94 -10.61
N PRO A 96 -3.23 14.16 -9.72
CA PRO A 96 -2.33 13.09 -9.30
C PRO A 96 -3.05 11.89 -8.71
N ALA A 97 -4.07 12.10 -7.87
CA ALA A 97 -4.84 11.00 -7.27
C ALA A 97 -5.46 10.10 -8.35
N VAL A 98 -6.10 10.71 -9.36
CA VAL A 98 -6.70 10.00 -10.50
C VAL A 98 -5.65 9.21 -11.29
N GLU A 99 -4.46 9.78 -11.54
CA GLU A 99 -3.40 9.10 -12.29
C GLU A 99 -2.85 7.87 -11.55
N TYR A 100 -2.72 7.94 -10.22
CA TYR A 100 -2.34 6.77 -9.43
C TYR A 100 -3.42 5.69 -9.42
N LEU A 101 -4.71 6.05 -9.33
CA LEU A 101 -5.80 5.08 -9.44
C LEU A 101 -5.86 4.41 -10.82
N LYS A 102 -5.61 5.15 -11.90
CA LYS A 102 -5.49 4.56 -13.26
C LYS A 102 -4.31 3.59 -13.34
N THR A 103 -3.19 3.93 -12.71
CA THR A 103 -2.00 3.07 -12.68
C THR A 103 -2.27 1.80 -11.88
N LEU A 104 -2.91 1.93 -10.72
CA LEU A 104 -3.36 0.81 -9.90
C LEU A 104 -4.32 -0.12 -10.66
N LEU A 105 -5.31 0.45 -11.37
CA LEU A 105 -6.24 -0.31 -12.19
C LEU A 105 -5.52 -1.15 -13.26
N LYS A 106 -4.52 -0.58 -13.93
CA LYS A 106 -3.73 -1.27 -14.95
C LYS A 106 -2.87 -2.39 -14.36
N LEU A 107 -2.36 -2.19 -13.15
CA LEU A 107 -1.44 -3.11 -12.48
C LEU A 107 -2.17 -4.29 -11.83
N ALA A 108 -3.19 -4.01 -11.01
CA ALA A 108 -3.85 -4.98 -10.14
C ALA A 108 -5.26 -5.35 -10.60
N GLY A 109 -5.83 -4.62 -11.57
CA GLY A 109 -7.21 -4.78 -12.00
C GLY A 109 -8.21 -4.10 -11.05
N PRO A 110 -9.52 -4.26 -11.32
CA PRO A 110 -10.57 -3.75 -10.46
C PRO A 110 -10.51 -4.38 -9.08
N SER A 111 -10.67 -3.58 -8.04
CA SER A 111 -10.79 -4.04 -6.66
C SER A 111 -11.74 -3.15 -5.88
N GLU A 112 -12.26 -3.66 -4.76
CA GLU A 112 -13.15 -2.88 -3.90
C GLU A 112 -12.46 -1.62 -3.38
N ALA A 113 -11.23 -1.75 -2.88
CA ALA A 113 -10.45 -0.62 -2.37
C ALA A 113 -10.22 0.47 -3.44
N LEU A 114 -10.02 0.06 -4.70
CA LEU A 114 -9.91 0.99 -5.82
C LEU A 114 -11.23 1.71 -6.09
N HIS A 115 -12.37 0.99 -6.16
CA HIS A 115 -13.67 1.62 -6.40
C HIS A 115 -14.05 2.60 -5.29
N ARG A 116 -13.81 2.21 -4.04
CA ARG A 116 -14.08 3.06 -2.87
C ARG A 116 -13.29 4.35 -2.92
N GLU A 117 -12.02 4.28 -3.29
CA GLU A 117 -11.21 5.49 -3.46
C GLU A 117 -11.66 6.34 -4.65
N GLN A 118 -12.09 5.72 -5.76
CA GLN A 118 -12.65 6.45 -6.90
C GLN A 118 -13.89 7.24 -6.51
N TRP A 119 -14.81 6.66 -5.74
CA TRP A 119 -16.01 7.36 -5.26
C TRP A 119 -15.67 8.54 -4.36
N LEU A 120 -14.63 8.41 -3.52
CA LEU A 120 -14.16 9.53 -2.69
C LEU A 120 -13.51 10.63 -3.54
N VAL A 121 -12.75 10.28 -4.57
CA VAL A 121 -12.17 11.26 -5.52
C VAL A 121 -13.27 12.01 -6.31
N GLU A 122 -14.30 11.30 -6.77
CA GLU A 122 -15.47 11.89 -7.44
C GLU A 122 -16.21 12.86 -6.52
N ALA A 123 -16.45 12.44 -5.27
CA ALA A 123 -17.10 13.29 -4.28
C ALA A 123 -16.27 14.54 -3.97
N HIS A 124 -14.94 14.46 -3.98
CA HIS A 124 -14.03 15.60 -3.74
C HIS A 124 -14.21 16.74 -4.74
N VAL A 125 -14.67 16.43 -5.96
CA VAL A 125 -14.98 17.42 -7.01
C VAL A 125 -16.47 17.74 -7.13
N GLY A 126 -17.28 17.23 -6.21
CA GLY A 126 -18.72 17.50 -6.14
C GLY A 126 -19.62 16.43 -6.76
N ASP A 127 -19.09 15.35 -7.34
CA ASP A 127 -19.93 14.25 -7.83
C ASP A 127 -20.19 13.23 -6.72
N LEU A 128 -21.37 13.36 -6.09
CA LEU A 128 -21.78 12.52 -4.97
C LEU A 128 -22.43 11.19 -5.39
N THR A 129 -22.70 10.99 -6.69
CA THR A 129 -23.62 9.94 -7.16
C THR A 129 -23.22 8.55 -6.65
N ASN A 130 -21.96 8.17 -6.82
CA ASN A 130 -21.49 6.86 -6.41
C ASN A 130 -21.26 6.77 -4.89
N LEU A 131 -20.71 7.82 -4.27
CA LEU A 131 -20.49 7.83 -2.83
C LEU A 131 -21.81 7.70 -2.07
N GLU A 132 -22.87 8.39 -2.50
CA GLU A 132 -24.20 8.29 -1.89
C GLU A 132 -24.80 6.90 -1.95
N GLN A 133 -24.71 6.26 -3.12
CA GLN A 133 -25.24 4.91 -3.31
C GLN A 133 -24.60 3.89 -2.35
N HIS A 134 -23.33 4.10 -2.00
CA HIS A 134 -22.55 3.16 -1.19
C HIS A 134 -22.22 3.70 0.21
N LEU A 135 -22.75 4.87 0.59
CA LEU A 135 -22.36 5.55 1.83
C LEU A 135 -22.60 4.69 3.06
N ALA A 136 -23.76 4.03 3.12
CA ALA A 136 -24.12 3.16 4.24
C ALA A 136 -23.10 2.02 4.42
N ASP A 137 -22.78 1.32 3.32
CA ASP A 137 -21.80 0.23 3.33
C ASP A 137 -20.40 0.73 3.72
N MET A 138 -20.02 1.91 3.20
CA MET A 138 -18.73 2.53 3.51
C MET A 138 -18.62 2.99 4.97
N LEU A 139 -19.71 3.40 5.62
CA LEU A 139 -19.71 3.76 7.04
C LEU A 139 -19.75 2.53 7.95
N ILE A 140 -20.36 1.42 7.50
CA ILE A 140 -20.38 0.14 8.24
C ILE A 140 -18.98 -0.51 8.26
N ASP A 141 -18.32 -0.58 7.10
CA ASP A 141 -16.94 -1.04 6.99
C ASP A 141 -16.08 0.07 6.40
N PRO A 142 -15.50 1.00 7.18
CA PRO A 142 -14.75 2.13 6.67
C PRO A 142 -13.36 1.79 6.11
N GLN A 143 -12.89 0.54 6.25
CA GLN A 143 -11.53 0.12 5.82
C GLN A 143 -10.42 1.10 6.20
N GLY A 144 -10.55 1.73 7.38
CA GLY A 144 -9.52 2.55 7.99
C GLY A 144 -10.01 3.89 8.54
N ASN A 145 -10.85 4.65 7.83
CA ASN A 145 -11.18 6.01 8.28
C ASN A 145 -12.62 6.46 7.93
N ALA A 146 -13.55 6.24 8.86
CA ALA A 146 -14.92 6.74 8.74
C ALA A 146 -15.00 8.27 8.75
N GLN A 147 -14.10 8.94 9.48
CA GLN A 147 -14.07 10.41 9.56
C GLN A 147 -13.76 11.02 8.19
N ASP A 148 -12.82 10.45 7.44
CA ASP A 148 -12.48 10.89 6.07
C ASP A 148 -13.66 10.71 5.10
N ILE A 149 -14.46 9.65 5.26
CA ILE A 149 -15.68 9.44 4.47
C ILE A 149 -16.72 10.51 4.80
N CYS A 150 -16.98 10.76 6.08
CA CYS A 150 -17.88 11.82 6.54
C CYS A 150 -17.43 13.20 6.06
N GLU A 151 -16.13 13.52 6.23
CA GLU A 151 -15.51 14.78 5.82
C GLU A 151 -15.69 15.00 4.31
N THR A 152 -15.34 14.01 3.50
CA THR A 152 -15.49 14.07 2.04
C THR A 152 -16.94 14.28 1.64
N PHE A 153 -17.87 13.55 2.26
CA PHE A 153 -19.30 13.68 1.98
C PHE A 153 -19.86 15.06 2.33
N VAL A 154 -19.54 15.57 3.52
CA VAL A 154 -19.98 16.88 4.02
C VAL A 154 -19.44 17.98 3.12
N ASN A 155 -18.14 17.94 2.78
CA ASN A 155 -17.51 18.91 1.90
C ASN A 155 -18.18 18.92 0.52
N SER A 156 -18.46 17.74 -0.04
CA SER A 156 -19.16 17.63 -1.32
C SER A 156 -20.59 18.15 -1.26
N CYS A 157 -21.31 17.90 -0.17
CA CYS A 157 -22.64 18.47 0.05
C CYS A 157 -22.59 20.01 0.11
N ILE A 158 -21.57 20.58 0.75
CA ILE A 158 -21.35 22.03 0.81
C ILE A 158 -21.08 22.60 -0.59
N LEU A 159 -20.22 21.95 -1.39
CA LEU A 159 -19.94 22.33 -2.78
C LEU A 159 -21.22 22.36 -3.65
N ASN A 160 -22.18 21.49 -3.33
CA ASN A 160 -23.45 21.36 -4.04
C ASN A 160 -24.62 22.11 -3.38
N TYR A 161 -24.39 22.95 -2.38
CA TYR A 161 -25.43 23.67 -1.62
C TYR A 161 -26.47 22.76 -0.93
N ARG A 162 -26.12 21.50 -0.67
CA ARG A 162 -26.96 20.49 0.01
C ARG A 162 -26.76 20.53 1.52
N PHE A 163 -26.95 21.69 2.13
CA PHE A 163 -26.65 21.93 3.55
C PHE A 163 -27.44 21.03 4.50
N HIS A 164 -28.67 20.67 4.14
CA HIS A 164 -29.48 19.75 4.94
C HIS A 164 -28.84 18.35 5.03
N ASP A 165 -28.25 17.86 3.94
CA ASP A 165 -27.60 16.55 3.92
C ASP A 165 -26.26 16.59 4.64
N ALA A 166 -25.51 17.69 4.49
CA ALA A 166 -24.30 17.94 5.28
C ALA A 166 -24.59 17.92 6.79
N LEU A 167 -25.65 18.59 7.24
CA LEU A 167 -26.03 18.63 8.66
C LEU A 167 -26.35 17.23 9.22
N ARG A 168 -27.09 16.40 8.47
CA ARG A 168 -27.39 15.02 8.90
C ARG A 168 -26.13 14.19 9.12
N ILE A 169 -25.15 14.29 8.22
CA ILE A 169 -23.90 13.54 8.36
C ILE A 169 -23.02 14.13 9.48
N LEU A 170 -23.01 15.45 9.65
CA LEU A 170 -22.32 16.09 10.78
C LEU A 170 -22.86 15.64 12.14
N GLU A 171 -24.18 15.48 12.27
CA GLU A 171 -24.80 14.97 13.51
C GLU A 171 -24.33 13.55 13.84
N VAL A 172 -24.29 12.66 12.84
CA VAL A 172 -23.77 11.29 13.00
C VAL A 172 -22.28 11.30 13.33
N TRP A 173 -21.50 12.08 12.59
CA TRP A 173 -20.06 12.20 12.80
C TRP A 173 -19.73 12.72 14.21
N GLN A 174 -20.41 13.77 14.67
CA GLN A 174 -20.20 14.30 16.02
C GLN A 174 -20.59 13.30 17.12
N ALA A 175 -21.62 12.49 16.89
CA ALA A 175 -22.04 11.45 17.83
C ALA A 175 -21.00 10.33 17.95
N ASP A 176 -20.46 9.88 16.82
CA ASP A 176 -19.50 8.76 16.77
C ASP A 176 -18.07 9.19 17.13
N PHE A 177 -17.71 10.46 16.86
CA PHE A 177 -16.37 11.01 17.06
C PHE A 177 -16.41 12.35 17.82
N PRO A 178 -16.84 12.37 19.09
CA PRO A 178 -17.11 13.62 19.84
C PRO A 178 -15.87 14.47 20.14
N ASN A 179 -14.66 13.90 20.02
CA ASN A 179 -13.39 14.58 20.26
C ASN A 179 -12.70 15.03 18.97
N ASP A 180 -13.31 14.77 17.80
CA ASP A 180 -12.80 15.24 16.52
C ASP A 180 -13.01 16.77 16.44
N PRO A 181 -11.96 17.58 16.30
CA PRO A 181 -12.13 18.99 16.01
C PRO A 181 -12.67 19.12 14.58
N LEU A 182 -13.99 19.28 14.47
CA LEU A 182 -14.69 19.64 13.23
C LEU A 182 -14.05 20.85 12.55
#